data_AF-A0A399E2G9-F1
#
_entry.id   AF-A0A399E2G9-F1
#
_cell.length_a   1.000
_cell.length_b   1.000
_cell.length_c   1.000
_cell.angle_alpha   90.00
_cell.angle_beta   90.00
_cell.angle_gamma   90.00
#
_symmetry.space_group_name_H-M   'P 1'
#
loop_
_entity.id
_entity.type
_entity.pdbx_description
1 polymer ?
#
loop_
_entity_poly.entity_id
_entity_poly.type
_entity_poly.pdbx_seq_one_letter_code
_entity_poly.pdbx_strand_id
1 'polypeptide(L)'
;MSGAEDPSLPRRRIGEVSYVLFLSAPRVIADGVRAHLEARRIPVHLETPFSLPEAYLGTYTGNVSLWVPEALYHEATLILERDHQGEAS
;
A
#
# COMPACT_ATOMS: atom_id res chain seq x y z
N MET A 1 12.50 -2.80 20.11
CA MET A 1 12.77 -2.32 18.73
C MET A 1 11.58 -1.47 18.33
N SER A 2 11.65 -0.16 18.57
CA SER A 2 10.59 0.76 18.14
C SER A 2 10.84 1.05 16.66
N GLY A 3 10.00 0.50 15.78
CA GLY A 3 9.94 0.98 14.40
C GLY A 3 9.56 2.45 14.46
N ALA A 4 10.43 3.32 13.97
CA ALA A 4 10.21 4.75 14.03
C ALA A 4 8.94 5.08 13.24
N GLU A 5 7.88 5.44 13.97
CA GLU A 5 6.67 6.01 13.40
C GLU A 5 7.07 7.32 12.71
N ASP A 6 7.03 7.37 11.37
CA ASP A 6 7.19 8.64 10.67
C ASP A 6 5.91 9.47 10.89
N PRO A 7 5.95 10.56 11.69
CA PRO A 7 4.75 11.31 12.01
C PRO A 7 4.19 12.08 10.81
N SER A 8 4.95 12.18 9.71
CA SER A 8 4.53 12.90 8.50
C SER A 8 3.58 12.10 7.61
N LEU A 9 3.56 10.77 7.75
CA LEU A 9 2.73 9.91 6.91
C LEU A 9 1.28 9.87 7.40
N PRO A 10 0.29 10.01 6.50
CA PRO A 10 -1.12 9.85 6.83
C PRO A 10 -1.39 8.48 7.46
N ARG A 11 -2.23 8.48 8.50
CA ARG A 11 -2.68 7.29 9.22
C ARG A 11 -4.20 7.25 9.27
N ARG A 12 -4.75 6.04 9.29
CA ARG A 12 -6.18 5.80 9.48
C ARG A 12 -6.41 4.48 10.19
N ARG A 13 -7.52 4.39 10.90
CA ARG A 13 -7.97 3.13 11.51
C ARG A 13 -8.98 2.44 10.59
N ILE A 14 -8.75 1.17 10.29
CA ILE A 14 -9.68 0.32 9.51
C ILE A 14 -10.08 -0.84 10.42
N GLY A 15 -11.29 -0.79 10.96
CA GLY A 15 -11.71 -1.67 12.06
C GLY A 15 -10.85 -1.43 13.30
N GLU A 16 -10.15 -2.47 13.77
CA GLU A 16 -9.28 -2.42 14.96
C GLU A 16 -7.80 -2.20 14.63
N VAL A 17 -7.44 -2.09 13.35
CA VAL A 17 -6.05 -2.04 12.90
C VAL A 17 -5.71 -0.62 12.41
N SER A 18 -4.57 -0.10 12.86
CA SER A 18 -3.98 1.14 12.34
C SER A 18 -3.25 0.85 11.02
N TYR A 19 -3.57 1.64 10.01
CA TYR A 19 -2.94 1.62 8.69
C TYR A 19 -2.24 2.94 8.42
N VAL A 20 -1.10 2.87 7.75
CA VAL A 20 -0.32 4.01 7.28
C VAL A 20 -0.31 4.04 5.76
N LEU A 21 -0.33 5.24 5.19
CA LEU A 21 -0.21 5.41 3.75
C LEU A 21 1.16 4.92 3.31
N PHE A 22 1.17 3.93 2.43
CA PHE A 22 2.39 3.35 1.90
C PHE A 22 2.82 4.02 0.61
N LEU A 23 1.89 4.19 -0.33
CA LEU A 23 2.11 4.94 -1.57
C LEU A 23 0.79 5.43 -2.18
N SER A 24 0.91 6.41 -3.07
CA SER A 24 -0.16 6.83 -3.98
C SER A 24 0.35 6.72 -5.41
N ALA A 25 -0.25 5.87 -6.23
CA ALA A 25 0.20 5.58 -7.58
C ALA A 25 -0.96 5.20 -8.50
N PRO A 26 -0.78 5.19 -9.84
CA PRO A 26 -1.78 4.68 -10.76
C PRO A 26 -2.21 3.27 -10.38
N ARG A 27 -3.50 2.97 -10.53
CA ARG A 27 -4.09 1.70 -10.07
C ARG A 27 -3.34 0.45 -10.54
N VAL A 28 -2.89 0.42 -11.79
CA VAL A 28 -2.10 -0.70 -12.32
C VAL A 28 -0.80 -0.96 -11.53
N ILE A 29 -0.13 0.11 -11.09
CA ILE A 29 1.09 0.02 -10.28
C ILE A 29 0.73 -0.43 -8.86
N ALA A 30 -0.29 0.19 -8.27
CA ALA A 30 -0.72 -0.12 -6.91
C ALA A 30 -1.26 -1.56 -6.78
N ASP A 31 -1.97 -2.08 -7.78
CA ASP A 31 -2.42 -3.48 -7.82
C ASP A 31 -1.24 -4.45 -7.92
N GLY A 32 -0.19 -4.10 -8.66
CA GLY A 32 1.06 -4.87 -8.70
C GLY A 32 1.77 -4.92 -7.34
N VAL A 33 1.93 -3.78 -6.69
CA VAL A 33 2.51 -3.69 -5.33
C VAL A 33 1.65 -4.45 -4.32
N ARG A 34 0.33 -4.33 -4.41
CA ARG A 34 -0.61 -5.06 -3.55
C ARG A 34 -0.41 -6.57 -3.68
N ALA A 35 -0.47 -7.10 -4.90
CA ALA A 35 -0.31 -8.55 -5.14
C ALA A 35 1.03 -9.05 -4.58
N HIS A 36 2.07 -8.23 -4.71
CA HIS A 36 3.41 -8.53 -4.24
C HIS A 36 3.53 -8.62 -2.71
N LEU A 37 2.92 -7.67 -2.00
CA LEU A 37 2.87 -7.64 -0.53
C LEU A 37 1.95 -8.74 0.02
N GLU A 38 0.79 -8.94 -0.60
CA GLU A 38 -0.17 -9.98 -0.20
C GLU A 38 0.43 -11.40 -0.37
N ALA A 39 1.24 -11.64 -1.41
CA ALA A 39 1.99 -12.89 -1.58
C ALA A 39 2.96 -13.19 -0.43
N ARG A 40 3.40 -12.15 0.30
CA ARG A 40 4.24 -12.24 1.50
C ARG A 40 3.46 -12.11 2.80
N ARG A 41 2.13 -12.26 2.73
CA ARG A 41 1.20 -12.21 3.87
C ARG A 41 1.12 -10.84 4.55
N ILE A 42 1.46 -9.76 3.84
CA ILE A 42 1.19 -8.40 4.28
C ILE A 42 -0.17 -7.97 3.71
N PRO A 43 -1.20 -7.75 4.54
CA PRO A 43 -2.50 -7.31 4.05
C PRO A 43 -2.41 -5.87 3.56
N VAL A 44 -3.13 -5.57 2.49
CA VAL A 44 -3.13 -4.26 1.86
C VAL A 44 -4.56 -3.75 1.71
N HIS A 45 -4.77 -2.47 2.02
CA HIS A 45 -6.02 -1.79 1.73
C HIS A 45 -5.80 -0.79 0.58
N LEU A 46 -6.58 -0.95 -0.49
CA LEU A 46 -6.59 0.00 -1.61
C LEU A 46 -7.82 0.90 -1.51
N GLU A 47 -7.58 2.20 -1.61
CA GLU A 47 -8.62 3.22 -1.59
C GLU A 47 -8.61 4.02 -2.90
N THR A 48 -9.78 4.09 -3.53
CA THR A 48 -10.05 5.02 -4.63
C THR A 48 -10.49 6.37 -4.07
N PRO A 49 -10.02 7.50 -4.62
CA PRO A 49 -10.28 8.84 -4.05
C PRO A 49 -11.73 9.34 -4.20
N PHE A 50 -12.67 8.50 -4.64
CA PHE A 50 -14.08 8.85 -4.82
C PHE A 50 -14.99 7.61 -4.80
N SER A 51 -16.26 7.83 -4.50
CA SER A 51 -17.34 6.83 -4.42
C SER A 51 -18.25 6.87 -5.66
N LEU A 52 -17.68 6.75 -6.86
CA LEU A 52 -18.44 6.78 -8.12
C LEU A 52 -18.59 5.40 -8.76
N PRO A 53 -19.63 5.17 -9.60
CA PRO A 53 -19.87 3.89 -10.28
C PRO A 53 -18.67 3.36 -11.08
N GLU A 54 -17.80 4.21 -11.64
CA GLU A 54 -16.61 3.77 -12.37
C GLU A 54 -15.60 3.01 -11.48
N ALA A 55 -15.54 3.29 -10.18
CA ALA A 55 -14.73 2.49 -9.24
C ALA A 55 -15.27 1.05 -9.12
N TYR A 56 -16.58 0.87 -9.32
CA TYR A 56 -17.27 -0.42 -9.27
C TYR A 56 -17.08 -1.28 -10.54
N LEU A 57 -16.67 -0.66 -11.65
CA LEU A 57 -16.44 -1.36 -12.92
C LEU A 57 -15.00 -1.87 -13.08
N GLY A 58 -14.11 -1.58 -12.13
CA GLY A 58 -12.69 -1.96 -12.21
C GLY A 58 -11.93 -1.27 -13.35
N THR A 59 -12.51 -0.24 -13.98
CA THR A 59 -11.94 0.47 -15.13
C THR A 59 -11.20 1.75 -14.74
N TYR A 60 -11.24 2.14 -13.46
CA TYR A 60 -10.48 3.29 -12.99
C TYR A 60 -8.97 3.03 -13.10
N THR A 61 -8.24 3.92 -13.77
CA THR A 61 -6.78 3.80 -13.96
C THR A 61 -6.00 4.91 -13.29
N GLY A 62 -6.68 5.86 -12.63
CA GLY A 62 -6.03 6.97 -11.94
C GLY A 62 -5.36 6.55 -10.63
N ASN A 63 -4.89 7.54 -9.88
CA ASN A 63 -4.17 7.30 -8.64
C ASN A 63 -5.08 6.74 -7.55
N VAL A 64 -4.59 5.69 -6.89
CA VAL A 64 -5.21 5.09 -5.71
C VAL A 64 -4.22 5.12 -4.55
N SER A 65 -4.75 5.14 -3.34
CA SER A 65 -3.94 5.09 -2.13
C SER A 65 -3.81 3.65 -1.66
N LEU A 66 -2.57 3.20 -1.46
CA LEU A 66 -2.24 1.90 -0.91
C LEU A 66 -1.85 2.08 0.54
N TRP A 67 -2.52 1.34 1.41
CA TRP A 67 -2.32 1.38 2.86
C TRP A 67 -1.89 0.00 3.36
N VAL A 68 -0.94 0.00 4.30
CA VAL A 68 -0.46 -1.21 4.99
C VAL A 68 -0.66 -1.07 6.50
N PRO A 69 -0.81 -2.16 7.26
CA PRO A 69 -0.82 -2.07 8.72
C PRO A 69 0.45 -1.39 9.19
N GLU A 70 0.30 -0.43 10.10
CA GLU A 70 1.42 0.34 10.63
C GLU A 70 2.50 -0.55 11.23
N ALA A 71 2.09 -1.62 11.92
CA ALA A 71 2.98 -2.62 12.48
C ALA A 71 3.85 -3.37 11.44
N LEU A 72 3.45 -3.38 10.16
CA LEU A 72 4.14 -4.05 9.06
C LEU A 72 4.78 -3.07 8.06
N TYR A 73 4.71 -1.76 8.32
CA TYR A 73 5.21 -0.74 7.39
C TYR A 73 6.67 -0.95 7.02
N HIS A 74 7.53 -1.15 8.01
CA HIS A 74 8.96 -1.34 7.78
C HIS A 74 9.25 -2.61 6.95
N GLU A 75 8.53 -3.70 7.22
CA GLU A 75 8.66 -4.94 6.47
C GLU A 75 8.23 -4.75 5.01
N ALA A 76 7.10 -4.07 4.78
CA ALA A 76 6.61 -3.76 3.43
C ALA A 76 7.63 -2.91 2.64
N THR A 77 8.27 -1.92 3.28
CA THR A 77 9.33 -1.11 2.65
C THR A 77 10.52 -1.96 2.25
N LEU A 78 11.03 -2.81 3.15
CA LEU A 78 12.18 -3.67 2.87
C LEU A 78 11.93 -4.65 1.72
N ILE A 79 10.70 -5.15 1.59
CA ILE A 79 10.31 -6.03 0.49
C ILE A 79 10.47 -5.32 -0.85
N LEU A 80 9.95 -4.08 -0.98
CA LEU A 80 10.04 -3.34 -2.24
C LEU A 80 11.46 -2.88 -2.57
N GLU A 81 12.22 -2.46 -1.55
CA GLU A 81 13.61 -2.03 -1.75
C GLU A 81 14.49 -3.18 -2.26
N ARG A 82 14.33 -4.38 -1.70
CA ARG A 82 15.09 -5.58 -2.12
C ARG A 82 14.82 -5.96 -3.56
N ASP A 83 13.57 -5.86 -3.98
CA ASP A 83 13.17 -6.20 -5.35
C ASP A 83 13.70 -5.16 -6.35
N HIS A 84 13.70 -3.87 -5.98
CA HIS A 84 14.33 -2.83 -6.80
C HIS A 84 15.84 -3.02 -6.96
N GLN A 85 16.51 -3.57 -5.96
CA GLN A 85 17.94 -3.91 -6.01
C GLN A 85 18.23 -5.22 -6.76
N GLY A 86 17.24 -6.12 -6.88
CA GLY A 86 17.36 -7.41 -7.56
C GLY A 86 17.22 -7.37 -9.09
N GLU A 87 16.63 -6.31 -9.65
CA GLU A 87 16.55 -6.11 -11.12
C GLU A 87 17.86 -5.61 -11.76
N ALA A 88 18.93 -5.44 -10.98
CA ALA A 88 20.24 -4.94 -11.45
C ALA A 88 21.26 -6.04 -11.79
N SER A 89 20.86 -7.30 -12.03
CA SER A 89 21.77 -8.40 -12.42
C SER A 89 21.43 -9.01 -13.77
#